data_AF-A0A4R2L6M2-F1
#
_entry.id   AF-A0A4R2L6M2-F1
#
_cell.length_a   1.000
_cell.length_b   1.000
_cell.length_c   1.000
_cell.angle_alpha   90.00
_cell.angle_beta   90.00
_cell.angle_gamma   90.00
#
_symmetry.space_group_name_H-M   'P 1'
#
loop_
_entity.id
_entity.type
_entity.pdbx_description
1 polymer ?
#
loop_
_entity_poly.entity_id
_entity_poly.type
_entity_poly.pdbx_seq_one_letter_code
_entity_poly.pdbx_strand_id
1 'polypeptide(L)' 'MQPLINLMRDHLLAYDVLQMDETTVQVLKEAGKTAQSRSYLWLQRRGPPGESVVLFDYDPSRSQAVPM' A
#
# COMPACT_ATOMS: atom_id res chain seq x y z
N MET A 1 -9.04 -10.54 7.93
CA MET A 1 -8.87 -9.08 8.04
C MET A 1 -9.47 -8.28 6.88
N GLN A 2 -9.80 -8.92 5.75
CA GLN A 2 -10.34 -8.25 4.57
C GLN A 2 -11.52 -7.28 4.82
N PRO A 3 -12.51 -7.57 5.68
CA PRO A 3 -13.65 -6.67 5.87
C PRO A 3 -13.28 -5.29 6.42
N LEU A 4 -12.30 -5.22 7.33
CA LEU A 4 -11.82 -3.95 7.88
C LEU A 4 -11.03 -3.15 6.85
N ILE A 5 -10.20 -3.82 6.05
CA ILE A 5 -9.41 -3.21 4.98
C ILE A 5 -10.37 -2.62 3.92
N ASN A 6 -11.43 -3.34 3.58
CA ASN A 6 -12.46 -2.86 2.67
C ASN A 6 -13.12 -1.58 3.20
N LEU A 7 -13.55 -1.57 4.48
CA LEU A 7 -14.14 -0.38 5.10
C LEU A 7 -13.18 0.83 5.10
N MET A 8 -11.90 0.58 5.41
CA MET A 8 -10.87 1.62 5.37
C MET A 8 -10.65 2.15 3.94
N ARG A 9 -10.72 1.27 2.94
CA ARG A 9 -10.63 1.63 1.53
C ARG A 9 -11.84 2.42 1.06
N ASP A 10 -13.06 2.02 1.44
CA ASP A 10 -14.28 2.76 1.16
C ASP A 10 -14.18 4.19 1.72
N HIS A 11 -13.65 4.33 2.95
CA HIS A 11 -13.40 5.64 3.54
C HIS A 11 -12.32 6.45 2.80
N LEU A 12 -11.24 5.83 2.31
CA LEU A 12 -10.23 6.51 1.49
C LEU A 12 -10.81 7.02 0.15
N LEU A 13 -11.67 6.21 -0.49
CA LEU A 13 -12.27 6.48 -1.80
C LEU A 13 -13.47 7.43 -1.73
N ALA A 14 -14.05 7.65 -0.54
CA ALA A 14 -15.22 8.52 -0.33
C ALA A 14 -14.98 10.02 -0.57
N TYR A 15 -13.74 10.41 -0.87
CA TYR A 15 -13.38 11.81 -1.01
C TYR A 15 -12.74 12.03 -2.43
N ASP A 16 -12.52 13.27 -2.88
CA ASP A 16 -12.06 13.59 -4.25
C ASP A 16 -10.57 13.35 -4.67
N VAL A 17 -9.57 13.71 -3.83
CA VAL A 17 -8.11 13.58 -4.07
C VAL A 17 -7.41 12.55 -3.15
N LEU A 18 -6.90 11.46 -3.70
CA LEU A 18 -6.13 10.45 -2.95
C LEU A 18 -4.62 10.73 -3.02
N GLN A 19 -3.91 10.63 -1.90
CA GLN A 19 -2.45 10.60 -1.90
C GLN A 19 -1.98 9.14 -2.05
N MET A 20 -1.24 8.88 -3.13
CA MET A 20 -0.65 7.58 -3.42
C MET A 20 0.85 7.73 -3.67
N ASP A 21 1.65 6.84 -3.10
CA ASP A 21 3.10 6.80 -3.28
C ASP A 21 3.58 5.36 -3.51
N GLU A 22 4.57 5.18 -4.40
CA GLU A 22 5.26 3.92 -4.64
C GLU A 22 6.68 4.03 -4.10
N THR A 23 6.97 3.30 -3.03
CA THR A 23 8.29 3.24 -2.40
C THR A 23 8.95 1.89 -2.70
N THR A 24 10.17 1.91 -3.25
CA THR A 24 10.98 0.69 -3.37
C THR A 24 11.64 0.36 -2.04
N VAL A 25 11.48 -0.88 -1.58
CA VAL A 25 12.08 -1.40 -0.35
C VAL A 25 12.99 -2.59 -0.64
N GLN A 26 13.93 -2.82 0.28
CA GLN A 26 14.83 -3.97 0.24
C GLN A 26 14.51 -4.88 1.42
N VAL A 27 14.08 -6.11 1.14
CA VAL A 27 13.76 -7.09 2.18
C VAL A 27 14.94 -8.06 2.32
N LEU A 28 15.68 -7.94 3.41
CA LEU A 28 16.92 -8.69 3.63
C LEU A 28 16.74 -10.22 3.69
N LYS A 29 15.55 -10.68 4.09
CA LYS A 29 15.20 -12.09 4.27
C LYS A 29 13.90 -12.45 3.53
N GLU A 30 13.83 -12.11 2.25
CA GLU A 30 12.68 -12.45 1.41
C GLU A 30 12.84 -13.84 0.79
N ALA A 31 11.86 -14.73 0.98
CA ALA A 31 11.90 -16.06 0.43
C ALA A 31 11.88 -16.01 -1.12
N GLY A 32 12.79 -16.73 -1.77
CA GLY A 32 12.85 -16.79 -3.23
C GLY A 32 13.50 -15.58 -3.90
N LYS A 33 14.10 -14.65 -3.13
CA LYS A 33 14.74 -13.45 -3.65
C LYS A 33 16.09 -13.17 -3.01
N THR A 34 16.96 -12.49 -3.75
CA THR A 34 18.25 -12.05 -3.21
C THR A 34 18.04 -10.84 -2.32
N ALA A 35 18.89 -10.65 -1.32
CA ALA A 35 18.79 -9.47 -0.44
C ALA A 35 18.88 -8.15 -1.22
N GLN A 36 19.53 -8.10 -2.39
CA GLN A 36 19.64 -6.91 -3.24
C GLN A 36 18.42 -6.67 -4.14
N SER A 37 17.45 -7.59 -4.13
CA SER A 37 16.24 -7.47 -4.94
C SER A 37 15.38 -6.31 -4.45
N ARG A 38 14.74 -5.62 -5.40
CA ARG A 38 13.74 -4.60 -5.09
C ARG A 38 12.39 -5.27 -4.86
N SER A 39 11.71 -4.77 -3.84
CA SER A 39 10.29 -5.04 -3.57
C SER A 39 9.57 -3.70 -3.48
N TYR A 40 8.26 -3.73 -3.58
CA TYR A 40 7.47 -2.52 -3.79
C TYR A 40 6.43 -2.40 -2.68
N LEU A 41 6.29 -1.18 -2.17
CA LEU A 41 5.30 -0.82 -1.18
C LEU A 41 4.52 0.37 -1.72
N TRP A 42 3.21 0.21 -1.85
CA TRP A 42 2.29 1.28 -2.19
C TRP A 42 1.63 1.80 -0.91
N LEU A 43 1.73 3.10 -0.70
CA LEU A 43 1.07 3.80 0.39
C LEU A 43 -0.14 4.53 -0.18
N GLN A 44 -1.28 4.33 0.47
CA GLN A 44 -2.50 5.11 0.22
C GLN A 44 -2.86 5.84 1.50
N ARG A 45 -3.03 7.17 1.42
CA ARG A 45 -3.36 7.98 2.59
C ARG A 45 -4.46 8.98 2.31
N ARG A 46 -5.38 9.11 3.27
CA ARG A 46 -6.37 10.18 3.30
C ARG A 46 -6.96 10.42 4.67
N GLY A 47 -7.75 11.48 4.79
CA GLY A 47 -8.61 11.82 5.91
C GLY A 47 -8.26 13.19 6.47
N PRO A 48 -9.20 13.90 7.09
CA PRO A 48 -8.90 15.14 7.81
C PRO A 48 -7.94 14.86 8.98
N PRO A 49 -7.26 15.88 9.51
CA PRO A 49 -6.45 15.73 10.71
C PRO A 49 -7.26 15.09 11.85
N GLY A 50 -6.80 13.94 12.36
CA GLY A 50 -7.47 13.17 13.40
C GLY A 50 -8.26 11.94 12.91
N GLU A 51 -8.57 11.83 11.62
CA GLU A 51 -9.33 10.71 11.03
C GLU A 51 -8.61 10.14 9.79
N SER A 52 -7.28 10.13 9.83
CA SER A 52 -6.49 9.67 8.69
C SER A 52 -6.41 8.15 8.61
N VAL A 53 -6.76 7.61 7.45
CA VAL A 53 -6.52 6.22 7.07
C VAL A 53 -5.21 6.16 6.27
N VAL A 54 -4.37 5.18 6.61
CA VAL A 54 -3.16 4.84 5.86
C VAL A 54 -3.19 3.34 5.57
N LEU A 55 -3.18 2.97 4.29
CA LEU A 55 -3.07 1.59 3.84
C LEU A 55 -1.72 1.38 3.16
N PHE A 56 -1.16 0.20 3.39
CA PHE A 56 0.10 -0.26 2.82
C PHE A 56 -0.15 -1.55 2.05
N ASP A 57 0.12 -1.53 0.75
CA ASP A 57 0.06 -2.69 -0.11
C ASP A 57 1.50 -3.08 -0.48
N TYR A 58 1.91 -4.32 -0.16
CA TYR A 58 3.23 -4.83 -0.46
C TYR A 58 3.14 -5.84 -1.61
N ASP A 59 4.03 -5.70 -2.59
CA ASP A 59 4.27 -6.74 -3.60
C ASP A 59 5.77 -7.01 -3.77
N PRO A 60 6.18 -8.28 -3.82
CA PRO A 60 7.55 -8.62 -4.16
C PRO A 60 7.92 -8.11 -5.57
N SER A 61 7.00 -8.08 -6.52
CA SER A 61 7.25 -7.70 -7.89
C SER A 61 6.75 -6.29 -8.20
N ARG A 62 7.28 -5.69 -9.29
CA ARG A 62 6.68 -4.48 -9.87
C ARG A 62 5.42 -4.79 -10.69
N SER A 63 4.97 -6.05 -10.71
CA SER A 63 3.87 -6.51 -11.53
C SER A 63 2.53 -6.41 -10.83
N GLN A 64 2.46 -5.78 -9.65
CA GLN A 64 1.18 -5.56 -9.00
C GLN A 64 0.28 -4.75 -9.94
N ALA A 65 -0.81 -5.38 -10.39
CA ALA A 65 -1.91 -4.65 -10.99
C ALA A 65 -2.38 -3.66 -9.92
N VAL A 66 -2.49 -2.37 -10.30
CA VAL A 66 -2.87 -1.25 -9.43
C VAL A 66 -3.83 -1.75 -8.33
N PRO A 67 -3.50 -1.56 -7.02
CA PRO A 67 -4.36 -2.05 -5.96
C PRO A 67 -5.77 -1.47 -6.13
N MET A 68 -6.70 -2.31 -6.60
CA MET A 68 -8.14 -2.06 -6.65
C MET A 68 -8.72 -2.25 -5.25
#